data_AF-X1CID7-F1
#
_entry.id   AF-X1CID7-F1
#
_cell.length_a   1.000
_cell.length_b   1.000
_cell.length_c   1.000
_cell.angle_alpha   90.00
_cell.angle_beta   90.00
_cell.angle_gamma   90.00
#
_symmetry.space_group_name_H-M   'P 1'
#
loop_
_entity.id
_entity.type
_entity.pdbx_description
1 polymer ?
#
loop_
_entity_poly.entity_id
_entity_poly.type
_entity_poly.pdbx_seq_one_letter_code
_entity_poly.pdbx_strand_id
1 'polypeptide(L)' 'MRLKITLIKEFTNEANMQASRDSVKTKAVQAGYYFEWDCKG' A
#
# COMPACT_ATOMS: atom_id res chain seq x y z
N MET A 1 10.68 -12.82 14.43
CA MET A 1 10.38 -13.42 13.10
C MET A 1 9.65 -12.38 12.26
N ARG A 2 9.86 -12.31 10.93
CA ARG A 2 9.30 -11.26 10.06
C ARG A 2 8.54 -11.89 8.89
N LEU A 3 7.29 -11.50 8.69
CA LEU A 3 6.49 -11.82 7.51
C LEU A 3 6.41 -10.56 6.61
N LYS A 4 6.75 -10.69 5.32
CA LYS A 4 6.60 -9.63 4.33
C LYS A 4 5.58 -10.08 3.28
N ILE A 5 4.55 -9.27 3.06
CA ILE A 5 3.49 -9.49 2.07
C ILE A 5 3.56 -8.34 1.06
N THR A 6 3.53 -8.65 -0.24
CA THR A 6 3.58 -7.66 -1.31
C THR A 6 2.31 -7.78 -2.16
N LEU A 7 1.61 -6.66 -2.35
CA LEU A 7 0.44 -6.55 -3.21
C LEU A 7 0.80 -5.69 -4.42
N ILE A 8 0.50 -6.17 -5.63
CA ILE A 8 0.78 -5.46 -6.89
C ILE A 8 -0.55 -5.21 -7.58
N LYS A 9 -0.81 -3.95 -7.95
CA LYS A 9 -1.97 -3.53 -8.74
C LYS A 9 -1.57 -2.36 -9.61
N GLU A 10 -1.89 -2.46 -10.90
CA GLU A 10 -1.63 -1.39 -11.86
C GLU A 10 -2.79 -0.40 -11.90
N PHE A 11 -2.46 0.87 -12.11
CA PHE A 11 -3.43 1.95 -12.22
C PHE A 11 -3.08 2.81 -13.43
N THR A 12 -4.09 3.20 -14.19
CA THR A 12 -3.96 4.16 -15.29
C THR A 12 -4.25 5.59 -14.84
N ASN A 13 -4.68 5.79 -13.60
CA ASN A 13 -5.03 7.08 -13.01
C ASN A 13 -4.37 7.21 -11.63
N GLU A 14 -3.60 8.29 -11.46
CA GLU A 14 -2.83 8.54 -10.24
C GLU A 14 -3.72 8.75 -9.00
N ALA A 15 -4.83 9.47 -9.13
CA ALA A 15 -5.75 9.69 -8.02
C ALA A 15 -6.36 8.36 -7.51
N ASN A 16 -6.68 7.45 -8.42
CA ASN A 16 -7.15 6.11 -8.05
C ASN A 16 -6.06 5.27 -7.37
N MET A 17 -4.81 5.39 -7.82
CA MET A 17 -3.66 4.76 -7.17
C MET A 17 -3.48 5.27 -5.74
N GLN A 18 -3.49 6.59 -5.55
CA GLN A 18 -3.35 7.22 -4.23
C GLN A 18 -4.51 6.86 -3.30
N ALA A 19 -5.76 6.84 -3.77
CA ALA A 19 -6.90 6.40 -2.99
C ALA A 19 -6.78 4.93 -2.56
N SER A 20 -6.32 4.05 -3.46
CA SER A 20 -6.08 2.65 -3.13
C SER A 20 -4.94 2.49 -2.12
N ARG A 21 -3.85 3.27 -2.24
CA ARG A 21 -2.76 3.32 -1.24
C ARG A 21 -3.31 3.62 0.14
N ASP A 22 -4.06 4.71 0.26
CA ASP A 22 -4.48 5.22 1.55
C ASP A 22 -5.42 4.25 2.25
N SER A 23 -6.27 3.56 1.48
CA SER A 23 -7.08 2.45 1.99
C SER A 23 -6.22 1.30 2.54
N VAL A 24 -5.19 0.87 1.80
CA VAL A 24 -4.29 -0.23 2.23
C VAL A 24 -3.47 0.19 3.44
N LYS A 25 -2.88 1.40 3.43
CA LYS A 25 -2.13 1.97 4.56
C LYS A 25 -2.98 2.00 5.82
N THR A 26 -4.22 2.48 5.72
CA THR A 26 -5.13 2.56 6.88
C THR A 26 -5.37 1.19 7.49
N LYS A 27 -5.70 0.19 6.66
CA LYS A 27 -5.93 -1.20 7.13
C LYS A 27 -4.65 -1.83 7.69
N ALA A 28 -3.51 -1.60 7.05
CA ALA A 28 -2.22 -2.11 7.50
C ALA A 28 -1.86 -1.57 8.89
N VAL A 29 -1.99 -0.25 9.09
CA VAL A 29 -1.74 0.41 10.38
C VAL A 29 -2.71 -0.08 11.46
N GLN A 30 -4.01 -0.19 11.14
CA GLN A 30 -5.02 -0.72 12.08
C GLN A 30 -4.71 -2.15 12.54
N ALA A 31 -4.13 -2.97 11.66
CA ALA A 31 -3.74 -4.34 11.99
C ALA A 31 -2.30 -4.46 12.57
N GLY A 32 -1.63 -3.34 12.85
CA GLY A 32 -0.30 -3.30 13.46
C GLY A 32 0.87 -3.59 12.50
N TYR A 33 0.63 -3.57 11.18
CA TYR A 33 1.67 -3.75 10.18
C TYR A 33 2.43 -2.45 9.91
N TYR A 34 3.72 -2.57 9.65
CA TYR A 34 4.51 -1.49 9.04
C TYR A 34 4.16 -1.37 7.55
N PHE A 35 3.78 -0.18 7.12
CA PHE A 35 3.47 0.13 5.73
C PHE A 35 4.65 0.85 5.07
N GLU A 36 5.20 0.25 4.02
CA GLU A 36 6.30 0.79 3.21
C GLU A 36 5.78 1.08 1.80
N TRP A 37 6.11 2.25 1.27
CA TRP A 37 5.74 2.68 -0.08
C TRP A 37 6.97 3.24 -0.77
N ASP A 38 7.40 2.60 -1.85
CA ASP A 38 8.46 3.09 -2.73
C ASP A 38 7.84 3.40 -4.09
N CYS A 39 7.50 4.68 -4.32
CA CYS A 39 7.12 5.15 -5.65
C CYS A 39 8.40 5.57 -6.37
N LYS A 40 9.13 4.59 -6.90
CA LYS A 40 10.08 4.85 -7.97
C LYS A 40 9.35 4.76 -9.29
N GLY A 41 8.64 5.83 -9.61
CA GLY A 41 8.12 6.17 -10.93
C GLY A 41 8.63 7.55 -11.27
#